data_AF-A0A921KXR6-F1
#
_entry.id   AF-A0A921KXR6-F1
#
_cell.length_a   1.000
_cell.length_b   1.000
_cell.length_c   1.000
_cell.angle_alpha   90.00
_cell.angle_beta   90.00
_cell.angle_gamma   90.00
#
_symmetry.space_group_name_H-M   'P 1'
#
loop_
_entity.id
_entity.type
_entity.pdbx_description
1 polymer ?
#
loop_
_entity_poly.entity_id
_entity_poly.type
_entity_poly.pdbx_seq_one_letter_code
_entity_poly.pdbx_strand_id
1 'polypeptide(L)'
;MSMRLMTYQAKIYEDPSDEKVGTCISAYMENCLLFIIQMDWGGIAYDYSKDGEVESFVFFDLENTNKLARSFQARREEVFVKKIAEYFGRYKRSAKHEICKYCDKRGITYMTHVHY
;
A
#
# COMPACT_ATOMS: atom_id res chain seq x y z
N MET A 1 -7.83 28.59 -7.87
CA MET A 1 -6.98 27.59 -8.54
C MET A 1 -7.20 26.27 -7.83
N SER A 2 -7.79 25.27 -8.49
CA SER A 2 -7.88 23.91 -7.94
C SER A 2 -6.48 23.31 -7.96
N MET A 3 -5.90 23.08 -6.78
CA MET A 3 -4.65 22.33 -6.65
C MET A 3 -4.98 20.89 -7.08
N ARG A 4 -4.55 20.49 -8.28
CA ARG A 4 -4.49 19.06 -8.62
C ARG A 4 -3.54 18.44 -7.61
N LEU A 5 -4.08 17.68 -6.66
CA LEU A 5 -3.32 16.76 -5.82
C LEU A 5 -2.54 15.84 -6.78
N MET A 6 -1.22 16.00 -6.86
CA MET A 6 -0.39 15.05 -7.58
C MET A 6 -0.28 13.81 -6.71
N THR A 7 -1.16 12.85 -6.94
CA THR A 7 -1.11 11.55 -6.30
C THR A 7 -0.03 10.71 -7.00
N TYR A 8 1.03 10.33 -6.29
CA TYR A 8 2.03 9.40 -6.83
C TYR A 8 1.65 7.98 -6.45
N GLN A 9 1.75 7.06 -7.40
CA GLN A 9 1.30 5.68 -7.25
C GLN A 9 2.37 4.71 -7.75
N ALA A 10 2.55 3.59 -7.05
CA ALA A 10 3.29 2.45 -7.55
C ALA A 10 2.62 1.14 -7.12
N LYS A 11 2.43 0.23 -8.08
CA LYS A 11 1.90 -1.11 -7.83
C LYS A 11 3.01 -1.99 -7.25
N ILE A 12 2.77 -2.57 -6.07
CA ILE A 12 3.70 -3.47 -5.37
C ILE A 12 3.49 -4.90 -5.88
N TYR A 13 2.24 -5.32 -6.02
CA TYR A 13 1.87 -6.66 -6.45
C TYR A 13 0.52 -6.65 -7.17
N GLU A 14 0.37 -7.47 -8.18
CA GLU A 14 -0.92 -7.78 -8.79
C GLU A 14 -0.88 -9.22 -9.27
N ASP A 15 -1.93 -9.95 -8.93
CA ASP A 15 -2.15 -11.32 -9.35
C ASP A 15 -3.62 -11.48 -9.69
N PRO A 16 -3.97 -11.37 -10.98
CA PRO A 16 -5.26 -11.79 -11.47
C PRO A 16 -5.21 -13.32 -11.51
N SER A 17 -5.57 -13.97 -10.40
CA SER A 17 -5.68 -15.42 -10.36
C SER A 17 -6.79 -15.94 -11.31
N ASP A 18 -7.75 -15.07 -11.64
CA ASP A 18 -8.76 -15.16 -12.71
C ASP A 18 -9.24 -13.71 -13.05
N GLU A 19 -9.89 -13.46 -14.19
CA GLU A 19 -10.61 -12.17 -14.44
C GLU A 19 -11.59 -11.83 -13.29
N LYS A 20 -12.10 -12.87 -12.61
CA LYS A 20 -13.07 -12.75 -11.52
C LYS A 20 -12.49 -12.78 -10.12
N VAL A 21 -11.21 -13.15 -9.96
CA VAL A 21 -10.56 -13.30 -8.66
C VAL A 21 -9.13 -12.78 -8.68
N GLY A 22 -8.76 -11.91 -7.75
CA GLY A 22 -7.38 -11.49 -7.64
C GLY A 22 -7.09 -10.57 -6.45
N THR A 23 -5.81 -10.23 -6.35
CA THR A 23 -5.25 -9.37 -5.30
C THR A 23 -4.38 -8.31 -5.94
N CYS A 24 -4.53 -7.05 -5.53
CA CYS A 24 -3.66 -5.95 -5.90
C CYS A 24 -3.17 -5.24 -4.64
N ILE A 25 -1.87 -4.99 -4.55
CA ILE A 25 -1.26 -4.19 -3.48
C ILE A 25 -0.56 -3.00 -4.13
N SER A 26 -0.91 -1.79 -3.73
CA SER A 26 -0.36 -0.55 -4.30
C SER A 26 0.00 0.46 -3.22
N ALA A 27 1.06 1.22 -3.45
CA ALA A 27 1.48 2.35 -2.63
C ALA A 27 1.07 3.68 -3.28
N TYR A 28 0.62 4.62 -2.46
CA TYR A 28 0.17 5.94 -2.88
C TYR A 28 0.73 7.02 -1.96
N MET A 29 1.09 8.16 -2.52
CA MET A 29 1.37 9.37 -1.77
C MET A 29 0.26 10.38 -2.02
N GLU A 30 -0.38 10.85 -0.96
CA GLU A 30 -1.36 11.91 -0.99
C GLU A 30 -1.14 12.82 0.22
N ASN A 31 -1.10 14.15 0.00
CA ASN A 31 -0.85 15.12 1.07
C ASN A 31 0.40 14.81 1.93
N CYS A 32 1.50 14.36 1.29
CA CYS A 32 2.74 13.94 1.95
C CYS A 32 2.60 12.71 2.88
N LEU A 33 1.48 11.99 2.80
CA LEU A 33 1.21 10.78 3.57
C LEU A 33 1.26 9.56 2.65
N LEU A 34 1.86 8.49 3.16
CA LEU A 34 1.89 7.21 2.47
C LEU A 34 0.63 6.40 2.80
N PHE A 35 0.02 5.84 1.76
CA PHE A 35 -1.05 4.87 1.86
C PHE A 35 -0.61 3.61 1.13
N ILE A 36 -0.87 2.44 1.68
CA ILE A 36 -0.71 1.18 0.99
C ILE A 36 -2.08 0.51 0.98
N ILE A 37 -2.59 0.16 -0.18
CA ILE A 37 -3.94 -0.41 -0.30
C ILE A 37 -3.78 -1.81 -0.83
N GLN A 38 -4.36 -2.77 -0.13
CA GLN A 38 -4.61 -4.11 -0.64
C GLN A 38 -6.09 -4.20 -1.03
N MET A 39 -6.33 -4.62 -2.26
CA MET A 39 -7.66 -4.85 -2.81
C MET A 39 -7.74 -6.31 -3.23
N ASP A 40 -8.70 -7.02 -2.66
CA ASP A 40 -9.02 -8.39 -3.00
C ASP A 40 -10.39 -8.42 -3.69
N TRP A 41 -10.46 -9.03 -4.88
CA TRP A 41 -11.72 -9.23 -5.62
C TRP A 41 -11.97 -10.74 -5.83
N GLY A 42 -13.22 -11.18 -5.69
CA GLY A 42 -13.67 -12.57 -5.91
C GLY A 42 -13.12 -13.66 -4.96
N GLY A 43 -13.71 -14.88 -4.97
CA GLY A 43 -13.30 -16.04 -4.15
C GLY A 43 -14.42 -16.61 -3.25
N ILE A 44 -14.14 -17.38 -2.19
CA ILE A 44 -15.17 -17.86 -1.21
C ILE A 44 -15.93 -16.70 -0.55
N ALA A 45 -15.39 -15.49 -0.64
CA ALA A 45 -16.07 -14.25 -0.32
C ALA A 45 -16.99 -13.72 -1.45
N TYR A 46 -17.26 -14.43 -2.55
CA TYR A 46 -18.03 -13.90 -3.70
C TYR A 46 -19.43 -13.38 -3.34
N ASP A 47 -20.07 -13.92 -2.31
CA ASP A 47 -21.36 -13.44 -1.78
C ASP A 47 -21.22 -12.29 -0.74
N TYR A 48 -20.02 -12.09 -0.17
CA TYR A 48 -19.70 -11.03 0.81
C TYR A 48 -18.87 -9.87 0.23
N SER A 49 -18.15 -10.09 -0.87
CA SER A 49 -17.16 -9.22 -1.51
C SER A 49 -17.65 -8.75 -2.88
N LYS A 50 -18.96 -8.69 -3.09
CA LYS A 50 -19.56 -8.27 -4.37
C LYS A 50 -19.11 -6.85 -4.77
N ASP A 51 -18.70 -6.05 -3.77
CA ASP A 51 -18.14 -4.71 -3.89
C ASP A 51 -16.60 -4.64 -3.68
N GLY A 52 -15.95 -5.78 -3.41
CA GLY A 52 -14.50 -5.94 -3.17
C GLY A 52 -14.07 -5.65 -1.73
N GLU A 53 -13.37 -6.57 -1.07
CA GLU A 53 -12.76 -6.26 0.24
C GLU A 53 -11.57 -5.33 0.00
N VAL A 54 -11.65 -4.13 0.58
CA VAL A 54 -10.56 -3.13 0.49
C VAL A 54 -9.94 -3.02 1.87
N GLU A 55 -8.77 -3.60 2.02
CA GLU A 55 -7.94 -3.42 3.21
C GLU A 55 -6.94 -2.30 2.97
N SER A 56 -7.15 -1.18 3.65
CA SER A 56 -6.27 -0.02 3.56
C SER A 56 -5.28 -0.01 4.71
N PHE A 57 -3.99 -0.08 4.38
CA PHE A 57 -2.89 0.31 5.25
C PHE A 57 -2.70 1.81 5.12
N VAL A 58 -2.92 2.51 6.21
CA VAL A 58 -2.68 3.94 6.25
C VAL A 58 -1.43 4.15 7.10
N PHE A 59 -0.48 4.94 6.61
CA PHE A 59 0.68 5.37 7.39
C PHE A 59 0.36 6.76 7.92
N PHE A 60 -0.02 6.82 9.20
CA PHE A 60 -0.96 7.81 9.75
C PHE A 60 -0.42 9.19 10.05
N ASP A 61 0.86 9.44 9.88
CA ASP A 61 1.38 10.78 10.05
C ASP A 61 2.60 11.03 9.19
N LEU A 62 2.86 12.31 9.03
CA LEU A 62 4.00 12.81 8.29
C LEU A 62 5.31 12.34 8.93
N GLU A 63 5.34 12.09 10.24
CA GLU A 63 6.54 11.64 10.95
C GLU A 63 6.95 10.22 10.53
N ASN A 64 6.02 9.27 10.58
CA ASN A 64 6.21 7.87 10.22
C ASN A 64 6.43 7.71 8.71
N THR A 65 5.71 8.50 7.89
CA THR A 65 5.97 8.58 6.45
C THR A 65 7.42 9.02 6.19
N ASN A 66 7.89 10.05 6.89
CA ASN A 66 9.27 10.52 6.78
C ASN A 66 10.31 9.52 7.32
N LYS A 67 10.02 8.83 8.43
CA LYS A 67 10.90 7.76 8.97
C LYS A 67 11.11 6.67 7.93
N LEU A 68 10.03 6.24 7.27
CA LEU A 68 10.09 5.24 6.20
C LEU A 68 10.80 5.79 4.96
N ALA A 69 10.48 7.00 4.50
CA ALA A 69 11.18 7.62 3.36
C ALA A 69 12.70 7.72 3.58
N ARG A 70 13.13 8.05 4.81
CA ARG A 70 14.55 8.09 5.20
C ARG A 70 15.20 6.71 5.17
N SER A 71 14.51 5.66 5.62
CA SER A 71 15.05 4.29 5.55
C SER A 71 15.27 3.80 4.12
N PHE A 72 14.53 4.37 3.16
CA PHE A 72 14.69 4.14 1.73
C PHE A 72 15.59 5.16 1.02
N GLN A 73 16.15 6.15 1.73
CA GLN A 73 16.88 7.28 1.13
C GLN A 73 16.09 7.93 -0.03
N ALA A 74 14.78 8.12 0.17
CA ALA A 74 13.88 8.72 -0.81
C ALA A 74 13.55 10.15 -0.38
N ARG A 75 13.96 11.14 -1.19
CA ARG A 75 13.69 12.58 -0.95
C ARG A 75 12.51 13.12 -1.76
N ARG A 76 12.03 12.35 -2.74
CA ARG A 76 10.91 12.71 -3.62
C ARG A 76 9.85 11.62 -3.49
N GLU A 77 8.58 12.03 -3.44
CA GLU A 77 7.43 11.14 -3.25
C GLU A 77 7.33 10.07 -4.36
N GLU A 78 7.51 10.47 -5.62
CA GLU A 78 7.55 9.54 -6.76
C GLU A 78 8.64 8.46 -6.61
N VAL A 79 9.83 8.86 -6.14
CA VAL A 79 10.95 7.94 -5.91
C VAL A 79 10.64 7.03 -4.73
N PHE A 80 9.95 7.56 -3.72
CA PHE A 80 9.60 6.80 -2.52
C PHE A 80 8.62 5.66 -2.82
N VAL A 81 7.53 5.93 -3.54
CA VAL A 81 6.56 4.88 -3.92
C VAL A 81 7.20 3.82 -4.81
N LYS A 82 8.08 4.21 -5.75
CA LYS A 82 8.83 3.28 -6.60
C LYS A 82 9.74 2.36 -5.78
N LYS A 83 10.53 2.93 -4.85
CA LYS A 83 11.41 2.14 -3.97
C LYS A 83 10.64 1.18 -3.07
N ILE A 84 9.47 1.58 -2.57
CA ILE A 84 8.58 0.68 -1.82
C ILE A 84 8.14 -0.49 -2.70
N ALA A 85 7.63 -0.20 -3.91
CA ALA A 85 7.17 -1.22 -4.83
C ALA A 85 8.30 -2.20 -5.23
N GLU A 86 9.50 -1.69 -5.53
CA GLU A 86 10.67 -2.51 -5.85
C GLU A 86 11.10 -3.40 -4.67
N TYR A 87 11.18 -2.83 -3.47
CA TYR A 87 11.67 -3.55 -2.29
C TYR A 87 10.68 -4.60 -1.80
N PHE A 88 9.38 -4.29 -1.79
CA PHE A 88 8.37 -5.18 -1.26
C PHE A 88 7.72 -6.07 -2.32
N GLY A 89 7.75 -5.70 -3.60
CA GLY A 89 7.15 -6.47 -4.68
C GLY A 89 7.76 -7.87 -4.85
N ARG A 90 9.02 -8.06 -4.43
CA ARG A 90 9.69 -9.38 -4.38
C ARG A 90 8.98 -10.38 -3.46
N TYR A 91 8.16 -9.91 -2.52
CA TYR A 91 7.40 -10.75 -1.59
C TYR A 91 5.98 -11.08 -2.07
N LYS A 92 5.56 -10.57 -3.24
CA LYS A 92 4.28 -10.91 -3.89
C LYS A 92 3.08 -10.73 -2.95
N ARG A 93 2.16 -11.72 -2.85
CA ARG A 93 1.03 -11.71 -1.89
C ARG A 93 1.45 -11.46 -0.43
N SER A 94 2.67 -11.83 -0.05
CA SER A 94 3.18 -11.61 1.31
C SER A 94 3.75 -10.19 1.53
N ALA A 95 3.72 -9.30 0.53
CA ALA A 95 4.26 -7.95 0.64
C ALA A 95 3.65 -7.20 1.84
N LYS A 96 2.34 -7.32 2.05
CA LYS A 96 1.63 -6.78 3.22
C LYS A 96 2.32 -7.16 4.54
N HIS A 97 2.48 -8.45 4.77
CA HIS A 97 3.11 -8.97 5.98
C HIS A 97 4.55 -8.46 6.16
N GLU A 98 5.33 -8.42 5.08
CA GLU A 98 6.71 -7.97 5.13
C GLU A 98 6.84 -6.45 5.33
N ILE A 99 5.88 -5.66 4.86
CA ILE A 99 5.78 -4.22 5.15
C ILE A 99 5.54 -3.99 6.65
N CYS A 100 4.55 -4.67 7.24
CA CYS A 100 4.27 -4.60 8.68
C CYS A 100 5.51 -4.92 9.51
N LYS A 101 6.10 -6.09 9.24
CA LYS A 101 7.32 -6.56 9.91
C LYS A 101 8.51 -5.62 9.73
N TYR A 102 8.63 -4.95 8.58
CA TYR A 102 9.66 -3.95 8.35
C TYR A 102 9.48 -2.73 9.24
N CYS A 103 8.23 -2.28 9.41
CA CYS A 103 7.85 -1.14 10.23
C CYS A 103 8.00 -1.42 11.72
N ASP A 104 7.51 -2.58 12.19
CA ASP A 104 7.61 -3.02 13.59
C ASP A 104 9.07 -3.05 14.07
N LYS A 105 9.97 -3.61 13.25
CA LYS A 105 11.41 -3.67 13.54
C LYS A 105 12.09 -2.30 13.66
N ARG A 106 11.43 -1.23 13.18
CA ARG A 106 11.98 0.13 13.13
C ARG A 106 11.19 1.12 13.99
N GLY A 107 10.19 0.66 14.74
CA GLY A 107 9.32 1.53 15.51
C GLY A 107 8.55 2.53 14.64
N ILE A 108 8.21 2.14 13.41
CA ILE A 108 7.35 2.93 12.51
C ILE A 108 5.93 2.47 12.75
N THR A 109 5.07 3.39 13.18
CA THR A 109 3.67 3.09 13.49
C THR A 109 2.79 3.26 12.25
N TYR A 110 1.76 2.41 12.15
CA TYR A 110 0.75 2.39 11.09
C TYR A 110 -0.57 1.90 11.70
N MET A 111 -1.69 2.06 10.99
CA MET A 111 -2.96 1.40 11.33
C MET A 111 -3.53 0.72 10.09
N THR A 112 -4.42 -0.22 10.34
CA THR A 112 -5.09 -1.04 9.32
C THR A 112 -6.58 -0.80 9.41
N HIS A 113 -7.20 -0.44 8.29
CA HIS A 113 -8.65 -0.38 8.14
C HIS A 113 -9.11 -1.44 7.15
N VAL A 114 -10.12 -2.20 7.54
CA VAL A 114 -10.81 -3.14 6.65
C VAL A 114 -12.14 -2.52 6.27
N HIS A 115 -12.40 -2.40 4.97
CA HIS A 115 -13.65 -1.94 4.40
C HIS A 115 -14.29 -3.09 3.60
N TYR A 116 -15.62 -3.23 3.77
CA TYR A 116 -16.47 -4.18 3.06
C TYR A 116 -17.39 -3.43 2.11
#